data_AF-A0A2V6GS14-F1
#
_entry.id   AF-A0A2V6GS14-F1
#
_cell.length_a   1.000
_cell.length_b   1.000
_cell.length_c   1.000
_cell.angle_alpha   90.00
_cell.angle_beta   90.00
_cell.angle_gamma   90.00
#
_symmetry.space_group_name_H-M   'P 1'
#
loop_
_entity.id
_entity.type
_entity.pdbx_description
1 polymer ?
#
loop_
_entity_poly.entity_id
_entity_poly.type
_entity_poly.pdbx_seq_one_letter_code
_entity_poly.pdbx_strand_id
1 'polypeptide(L)' 'SIKLLRPTPTKDPISLSAHVVDLTGDRATVEGTLSGGSKVCATCLGIFVAVKEGHPAFHRW' A
#
# COMPACT_ATOMS: atom_id res chain seq x y z
N SER A 1 -0.15 -0.55 8.51
CA SER A 1 1.14 -0.35 9.18
C SER A 1 2.24 -0.24 8.14
N ILE A 2 3.33 0.48 8.44
CA ILE A 2 4.48 0.64 7.53
C ILE A 2 5.73 0.20 8.28
N LYS A 3 6.58 -0.61 7.65
CA LYS A 3 7.91 -0.96 8.16
C LYS A 3 8.95 -0.35 7.24
N LEU A 4 9.74 0.58 7.79
CA LEU A 4 10.87 1.19 7.11
C LEU A 4 12.11 0.36 7.43
N LEU A 5 12.59 -0.40 6.44
CA LEU A 5 13.68 -1.35 6.64
C LEU A 5 15.04 -0.70 6.46
N ARG A 6 15.12 0.32 5.59
CA ARG A 6 16.33 1.08 5.27
C ARG A 6 15.95 2.33 4.46
N PRO A 7 16.84 3.35 4.39
CA PRO A 7 16.66 4.47 3.48
C PRO A 7 16.47 4.00 2.03
N THR A 8 15.55 4.63 1.31
CA THR A 8 15.31 4.36 -0.11
C THR A 8 16.30 5.18 -0.94
N PRO A 9 17.18 4.57 -1.73
CA PRO A 9 18.03 5.31 -2.67
C PRO A 9 17.16 6.07 -3.66
N THR A 10 17.51 7.34 -3.93
CA THR A 10 16.75 8.24 -4.82
C THR A 10 17.46 8.54 -6.14
N LYS A 11 18.63 7.92 -6.37
CA LYS A 11 19.43 8.12 -7.58
C LYS A 11 18.77 7.51 -8.82
N ASP A 12 18.07 6.40 -8.64
CA ASP A 12 17.45 5.61 -9.71
C ASP A 12 15.94 5.43 -9.42
N PRO A 13 15.12 5.00 -10.39
CA PRO A 13 13.71 4.75 -10.16
C PRO A 13 13.44 3.77 -9.03
N ILE A 14 12.32 3.99 -8.35
CA ILE A 14 11.80 3.09 -7.32
C ILE A 14 10.66 2.25 -7.91
N SER A 15 10.53 1.02 -7.42
CA SER A 15 9.42 0.13 -7.75
C SER A 15 8.52 -0.06 -6.54
N LEU A 16 7.23 0.20 -6.71
CA LEU A 16 6.20 -0.10 -5.72
C LEU A 16 5.24 -1.11 -6.32
N SER A 17 5.11 -2.27 -5.69
CA SER A 17 4.16 -3.31 -6.07
C SER A 17 3.27 -3.65 -4.88
N ALA A 18 1.99 -3.89 -5.13
CA ALA A 18 1.04 -4.28 -4.10
C ALA A 18 0.07 -5.35 -4.61
N HIS A 19 -0.41 -6.19 -3.69
CA HIS A 19 -1.39 -7.23 -4.00
C HIS A 19 -2.34 -7.45 -2.80
N VAL A 20 -3.56 -7.89 -3.10
CA VAL A 20 -4.56 -8.21 -2.08
C VAL A 20 -4.17 -9.53 -1.39
N VAL A 21 -4.16 -9.53 -0.06
CA VAL A 21 -3.89 -10.73 0.76
C VAL A 21 -5.11 -11.23 1.51
N ASP A 22 -6.12 -10.39 1.70
CA ASP A 22 -7.43 -10.78 2.23
C ASP A 22 -8.52 -9.88 1.64
N LEU A 23 -9.67 -10.47 1.32
CA LEU A 23 -10.81 -9.77 0.73
C LEU A 23 -12.09 -10.23 1.39
N THR A 24 -12.80 -9.27 1.99
CA THR A 24 -14.09 -9.47 2.65
C THR A 24 -15.11 -8.48 2.07
N GLY A 25 -16.31 -8.44 2.63
CA GLY A 25 -17.44 -7.67 2.08
C GLY A 25 -17.08 -6.25 1.61
N ASP A 26 -16.75 -5.36 2.53
CA ASP A 26 -16.42 -3.97 2.23
C ASP A 26 -14.93 -3.65 2.39
N ARG A 27 -14.06 -4.65 2.58
CA ARG A 27 -12.64 -4.44 2.92
C ARG A 27 -11.70 -5.32 2.11
N ALA A 28 -10.60 -4.72 1.68
CA ALA A 28 -9.45 -5.43 1.12
C ALA A 28 -8.19 -5.12 1.94
N THR A 29 -7.55 -6.15 2.48
CA THR A 29 -6.22 -6.03 3.08
C THR A 29 -5.18 -6.22 1.97
N VAL A 30 -4.30 -5.24 1.82
CA VAL A 30 -3.31 -5.17 0.73
C VAL A 30 -1.92 -5.10 1.33
N GLU A 31 -1.03 -5.98 0.86
CA GLU A 31 0.40 -5.89 1.14
C GLU A 31 1.13 -5.20 0.00
N GLY A 32 2.05 -4.31 0.35
CA GLY A 32 2.90 -3.58 -0.59
C GLY A 32 4.38 -3.70 -0.25
N THR A 33 5.21 -3.70 -1.29
CA THR A 33 6.67 -3.73 -1.21
C THR A 33 7.24 -2.57 -2.03
N LEU A 34 8.06 -1.75 -1.38
CA LEU A 34 8.85 -0.69 -2.02
C LEU A 34 10.29 -1.16 -2.18
N SER A 35 10.80 -1.11 -3.41
CA SER A 35 12.19 -1.44 -3.75
C SER A 35 12.89 -0.28 -4.44
N GLY A 36 14.14 -0.02 -4.06
CA GLY A 36 15.04 0.91 -4.74
C GLY A 36 16.29 0.15 -5.21
N GLY A 37 16.57 0.19 -6.51
CA GLY A 37 17.53 -0.74 -7.12
C GLY A 37 17.13 -2.20 -6.86
N SER A 38 18.07 -3.04 -6.41
CA SER A 38 17.83 -4.46 -6.07
C SER A 38 17.45 -4.70 -4.61
N LYS A 39 17.11 -3.65 -3.84
CA LYS A 39 16.88 -3.75 -2.39
C LYS A 39 15.45 -3.37 -2.02
N VAL A 40 14.83 -4.19 -1.18
CA VAL A 40 13.58 -3.83 -0.49
C VAL A 40 13.89 -2.79 0.58
N CYS A 41 13.16 -1.68 0.53
CA CYS A 41 13.35 -0.51 1.41
C CYS A 41 12.22 -0.38 2.44
N ALA A 42 10.99 -0.72 2.07
CA ALA A 42 9.85 -0.72 2.98
C ALA A 42 8.81 -1.78 2.59
N THR A 43 8.05 -2.21 3.59
CA THR A 43 6.82 -2.98 3.38
C THR A 43 5.65 -2.27 4.03
N CYS A 44 4.46 -2.42 3.46
CA CYS A 44 3.25 -1.87 4.03
C CYS A 44 2.12 -2.90 4.02
N LEU A 45 1.26 -2.77 5.03
CA LEU A 45 -0.01 -3.48 5.12
C LEU A 45 -1.10 -2.41 5.26
N GLY A 46 -1.96 -2.29 4.26
CA GLY A 46 -3.06 -1.33 4.22
C GLY A 46 -4.42 -2.04 4.18
N ILE A 47 -5.45 -1.40 4.71
CA ILE A 47 -6.84 -1.84 4.55
C ILE A 47 -7.56 -0.78 3.74
N PHE A 48 -8.07 -1.18 2.59
CA PHE A 48 -8.95 -0.38 1.76
C PHE A 48 -10.40 -0.70 2.11
N VAL A 49 -11.24 0.32 2.25
CA VAL A 49 -12.65 0.16 2.65
C VAL A 49 -13.54 0.80 1.61
N ALA A 50 -14.43 0.01 1.00
CA ALA A 50 -15.45 0.51 0.10
C ALA A 50 -16.59 1.12 0.91
N VAL A 51 -16.81 2.43 0.76
CA VAL A 51 -17.85 3.16 1.48
C VAL A 51 -19.05 3.44 0.58
N LYS A 52 -20.22 3.67 1.19
CA LYS A 52 -21.48 3.97 0.49
C LYS A 52 -21.78 5.47 0.45
N GLU A 53 -22.75 5.85 -0.37
CA GLU A 53 -23.24 7.23 -0.48
C GLU A 53 -23.68 7.77 0.88
N GLY A 54 -23.36 9.04 1.15
CA GLY A 54 -23.52 9.66 2.47
C GLY A 54 -22.29 9.54 3.38
N HIS A 55 -21.30 8.70 3.06
CA HIS A 55 -20.03 8.69 3.79
C HIS A 55 -19.13 9.87 3.34
N PRO A 56 -18.43 10.58 4.27
CA PRO A 56 -17.58 11.72 3.91
C PRO A 56 -16.46 11.42 2.89
N ALA A 57 -16.15 10.14 2.68
CA ALA A 57 -15.15 9.66 1.74
C ALA A 57 -15.72 9.05 0.44
N PHE A 58 -17.04 9.07 0.20
CA PHE A 58 -17.69 8.36 -0.91
C PHE A 58 -17.22 8.75 -2.33
N HIS A 59 -16.62 9.94 -2.48
CA HIS A 59 -15.95 10.36 -3.72
C HIS A 59 -14.50 10.82 -3.48
N ARG A 60 -13.90 10.38 -2.37
CA ARG A 60 -12.53 10.70 -2.02
C ARG A 60 -11.70 9.43 -2.18
N TRP A 61 -10.83 9.45 -3.17
CA TRP A 61 -9.89 8.40 -3.53
C TRP A 61 -8.50 9.02 -3.57
#